data_AF-A0AAV0KXB5-F1
#
_entry.id   AF-A0AAV0KXB5-F1
#
_cell.length_a   1.000
_cell.length_b   1.000
_cell.length_c   1.000
_cell.angle_alpha   90.00
_cell.angle_beta   90.00
_cell.angle_gamma   90.00
#
_symmetry.space_group_name_H-M   'P 1'
#
loop_
_entity.id
_entity.type
_entity.pdbx_description
1 polymer ?
#
loop_
_entity_poly.entity_id
_entity_poly.type
_entity_poly.pdbx_seq_one_letter_code
_entity_poly.pdbx_strand_id
1 'polypeptide(L)'
;MKRLGYPGIRIFIAETGWPSAGDVDQIGASIYNAAVYNRNAVKKLTAKPPIGTPARPGVVIPSILFALFNENQKGGPGTERHFGLLYPNGTAVYEIDLSGQTPLSGYKKPLPPPTTNEPYKGELWCVVAAEEGSANETALAEALSWACSQGKGICDPLQPGGKCSKPDSLSWHASYAFSAYWAQFKKLGGTCSFNGLAALTAKDPSKLGLLCNWTFAYLVLLAGCLFPW
;
A
#
# COMPACT_ATOMS: atom_id res chain seq x y z
N MET A 1 -25.22 17.40 9.96
CA MET A 1 -25.59 18.41 10.99
C MET A 1 -27.09 18.68 11.14
N LYS A 2 -27.99 18.02 10.38
CA LYS A 2 -29.45 18.20 10.51
C LYS A 2 -29.99 17.88 11.92
N ARG A 3 -29.53 16.79 12.54
CA ARG A 3 -29.90 16.42 13.92
C ARG A 3 -29.47 17.45 14.97
N LEU A 4 -28.47 18.27 14.65
CA LEU A 4 -27.96 19.34 15.52
C LEU A 4 -28.60 20.71 15.19
N GLY A 5 -29.65 20.75 14.36
CA GLY A 5 -30.33 22.00 14.00
C GLY A 5 -29.72 22.76 12.82
N TYR A 6 -28.68 22.24 12.17
CA TYR A 6 -28.00 22.92 11.04
C TYR A 6 -28.14 22.13 9.71
N PRO A 7 -29.33 22.11 9.08
CA PRO A 7 -29.55 21.36 7.84
C PRO A 7 -28.84 21.97 6.62
N GLY A 8 -28.59 23.29 6.61
CA GLY A 8 -28.09 24.06 5.46
C GLY A 8 -26.56 24.13 5.30
N ILE A 9 -25.78 23.54 6.21
CA ILE A 9 -24.32 23.56 6.12
C ILE A 9 -23.88 22.90 4.81
N ARG A 10 -23.14 23.63 3.96
CA ARG A 10 -22.56 23.10 2.73
C ARG A 10 -21.50 22.07 3.07
N ILE A 11 -21.49 20.97 2.31
CA ILE A 11 -20.51 19.90 2.41
C ILE A 11 -19.83 19.76 1.07
N PHE A 12 -18.56 19.38 1.09
CA PHE A 12 -17.79 19.05 -0.10
C PHE A 12 -17.02 17.75 0.19
N ILE A 13 -16.69 17.02 -0.86
CA ILE A 13 -15.83 15.85 -0.77
C ILE A 13 -14.40 16.37 -0.88
N ALA A 14 -13.69 16.38 0.23
CA ALA A 14 -12.32 16.87 0.29
C ALA A 14 -11.38 16.04 -0.58
N GLU A 15 -11.57 14.72 -0.62
CA GLU A 15 -10.80 13.80 -1.46
C GLU A 15 -11.67 12.58 -1.81
N THR A 16 -11.58 12.13 -3.06
CA THR A 16 -12.11 10.85 -3.53
C THR A 16 -11.18 10.31 -4.60
N GLY A 17 -11.03 9.00 -4.69
CA GLY A 17 -10.15 8.39 -5.66
C GLY A 17 -10.01 6.90 -5.41
N TRP A 18 -9.35 6.21 -6.33
CA TRP A 18 -9.06 4.80 -6.19
C TRP A 18 -7.65 4.48 -6.73
N PRO A 19 -6.84 3.69 -6.01
CA PRO A 19 -5.44 3.49 -6.37
C PRO A 19 -5.30 2.57 -7.57
N SER A 20 -4.37 2.93 -8.46
CA SER A 20 -4.06 2.25 -9.72
C SER A 20 -3.07 1.08 -9.56
N ALA A 21 -2.37 1.01 -8.43
CA ALA A 21 -1.49 -0.08 -8.04
C ALA A 21 -1.29 -0.05 -6.51
N GLY A 22 -0.67 -1.10 -5.96
CA GLY A 22 -0.41 -1.25 -4.53
C GLY A 22 0.52 -2.42 -4.28
N ASP A 23 0.75 -2.72 -3.00
CA ASP A 23 1.50 -3.91 -2.60
C ASP A 23 0.70 -5.19 -2.88
N VAL A 24 1.36 -6.35 -2.84
CA VAL A 24 0.75 -7.66 -3.22
C VAL A 24 -0.48 -8.02 -2.38
N ASP A 25 -0.56 -7.54 -1.14
CA ASP A 25 -1.68 -7.77 -0.22
C ASP A 25 -2.79 -6.71 -0.30
N GLN A 26 -2.65 -5.70 -1.17
CA GLN A 26 -3.62 -4.61 -1.32
C GLN A 26 -4.67 -4.92 -2.38
N ILE A 27 -5.77 -5.50 -1.89
CA ILE A 27 -6.91 -5.91 -2.70
C ILE A 27 -7.54 -4.70 -3.40
N GLY A 28 -7.85 -4.85 -4.69
CA GLY A 28 -8.59 -3.90 -5.49
C GLY A 28 -7.75 -2.75 -6.04
N ALA A 29 -6.46 -2.65 -5.70
CA ALA A 29 -5.56 -1.65 -6.28
C ALA A 29 -5.12 -2.08 -7.69
N SER A 30 -5.79 -1.56 -8.71
CA SER A 30 -5.50 -1.86 -10.11
C SER A 30 -5.93 -0.72 -11.03
N ILE A 31 -5.26 -0.58 -12.18
CA ILE A 31 -5.62 0.40 -13.22
C ILE A 31 -7.08 0.25 -13.63
N TYR A 32 -7.58 -0.98 -13.73
CA TYR A 32 -8.98 -1.26 -14.05
C TYR A 32 -9.93 -0.62 -13.04
N ASN A 33 -9.77 -0.95 -11.76
CA ASN A 33 -10.66 -0.45 -10.71
C ASN A 33 -10.53 1.06 -10.53
N ALA A 34 -9.30 1.60 -10.62
CA ALA A 34 -9.04 3.03 -10.55
C ALA A 34 -9.80 3.80 -11.63
N ALA A 35 -9.66 3.36 -12.88
CA ALA A 35 -10.36 3.98 -14.01
C ALA A 35 -11.88 3.87 -13.86
N VAL A 36 -12.40 2.68 -13.52
CA VAL A 36 -13.85 2.46 -13.38
C VAL A 36 -14.43 3.33 -12.26
N TYR A 37 -13.80 3.38 -11.09
CA TYR A 37 -14.25 4.21 -9.99
C TYR A 37 -14.22 5.69 -10.35
N ASN A 38 -13.07 6.20 -10.81
CA ASN A 38 -12.89 7.64 -11.08
C ASN A 38 -13.78 8.12 -12.23
N ARG A 39 -13.97 7.34 -13.30
CA ARG A 39 -14.90 7.68 -14.40
C ARG A 39 -16.35 7.77 -13.92
N ASN A 40 -16.79 6.84 -13.09
CA ASN A 40 -18.14 6.87 -12.53
C ASN A 40 -18.33 7.99 -11.50
N ALA A 41 -17.30 8.26 -10.69
CA ALA A 41 -17.31 9.38 -9.75
C ALA A 41 -17.47 10.70 -10.49
N VAL A 42 -16.64 10.97 -11.50
CA VAL A 42 -16.73 12.18 -12.34
C VAL A 42 -18.11 12.27 -12.99
N LYS A 43 -18.57 11.22 -13.69
CA LYS A 43 -19.89 11.20 -14.34
C LYS A 43 -21.02 11.56 -13.38
N LYS A 44 -20.98 11.07 -12.14
CA LYS A 44 -21.99 11.36 -11.12
C LYS A 44 -21.91 12.79 -10.62
N LEU A 45 -20.69 13.27 -10.37
CA LEU A 45 -20.43 14.57 -9.73
C LEU A 45 -20.60 15.76 -10.70
N THR A 46 -20.42 15.53 -12.01
CA THR A 46 -20.59 16.56 -13.05
C THR A 46 -21.94 16.49 -13.78
N ALA A 47 -22.84 15.59 -13.35
CA ALA A 47 -24.14 15.39 -13.96
C ALA A 47 -24.97 16.70 -14.03
N LYS A 48 -25.68 16.87 -15.15
CA LYS A 48 -26.61 17.98 -15.39
C LYS A 48 -27.97 17.40 -15.80
N PRO A 49 -29.05 17.59 -15.01
CA PRO A 49 -29.08 18.27 -13.71
C PRO A 49 -28.28 17.52 -12.63
N PRO A 50 -27.86 18.19 -11.53
CA PRO A 50 -27.11 17.53 -10.46
C PRO A 50 -27.91 16.39 -9.83
N ILE A 51 -27.25 15.25 -9.59
CA ILE A 51 -27.90 14.09 -8.95
C ILE A 51 -27.97 14.30 -7.43
N GLY A 52 -26.88 14.78 -6.82
CA GLY A 52 -26.73 14.93 -5.38
C GLY A 52 -26.57 13.59 -4.63
N THR A 53 -26.98 13.57 -3.36
CA THR A 53 -26.98 12.37 -2.51
C THR A 53 -28.40 12.02 -2.10
N PRO A 54 -28.68 10.78 -1.62
CA PRO A 54 -29.99 10.45 -1.09
C PRO A 54 -30.50 11.43 0.00
N ALA A 55 -29.59 11.97 0.82
CA ALA A 55 -29.93 12.95 1.85
C ALA A 55 -30.09 14.39 1.33
N ARG A 56 -29.53 14.71 0.16
CA ARG A 56 -29.61 16.01 -0.52
C ARG A 56 -29.74 15.81 -2.04
N PRO A 57 -30.91 15.37 -2.53
CA PRO A 57 -31.12 15.15 -3.97
C PRO A 57 -31.04 16.48 -4.72
N GLY A 58 -30.50 16.47 -5.95
CA GLY A 58 -30.46 17.68 -6.79
C GLY A 58 -29.38 18.70 -6.43
N VAL A 59 -28.62 18.48 -5.36
CA VAL A 59 -27.63 19.45 -4.85
C VAL A 59 -26.23 19.13 -5.38
N VAL A 60 -25.53 20.15 -5.90
CA VAL A 60 -24.11 20.04 -6.28
C VAL A 60 -23.26 19.80 -5.03
N ILE A 61 -22.39 18.79 -5.11
CA ILE A 61 -21.40 18.48 -4.07
C ILE A 61 -20.03 18.75 -4.69
N PRO A 62 -19.40 19.91 -4.40
CA PRO A 62 -18.02 20.15 -4.82
C PRO A 62 -17.14 19.00 -4.35
N SER A 63 -16.27 18.51 -5.22
CA SER A 63 -15.50 17.30 -4.97
C SER A 63 -14.13 17.43 -5.60
N ILE A 64 -13.11 16.99 -4.88
CA ILE A 64 -11.73 16.96 -5.36
C ILE A 64 -11.36 15.50 -5.61
N LEU A 65 -10.97 15.21 -6.85
CA LEU A 65 -10.45 13.91 -7.23
C LEU A 65 -8.97 13.84 -6.82
N PHE A 66 -8.67 12.98 -5.86
CA PHE A 66 -7.32 12.72 -5.38
C PHE A 66 -6.72 11.57 -6.21
N ALA A 67 -5.59 11.72 -6.89
CA ALA A 67 -4.72 12.91 -7.01
C ALA A 67 -4.33 13.19 -8.47
N LEU A 68 -3.62 14.30 -8.72
CA LEU A 68 -3.14 14.59 -10.08
C LEU A 68 -2.01 13.65 -10.51
N PHE A 69 -1.00 13.45 -9.65
CA PHE A 69 0.18 12.62 -9.94
C PHE A 69 0.27 11.42 -8.99
N ASN A 70 0.71 10.29 -9.52
CA ASN A 70 1.34 9.24 -8.73
C ASN A 70 2.64 9.82 -8.17
N GLU A 71 2.95 9.49 -6.94
CA GLU A 71 4.14 9.98 -6.27
C GLU A 71 4.98 8.79 -5.77
N ASN A 72 6.26 9.02 -5.52
CA ASN A 72 7.23 7.97 -5.25
C ASN A 72 7.94 8.13 -3.90
N GLN A 73 7.48 9.02 -3.04
CA GLN A 73 8.17 9.39 -1.79
C GLN A 73 7.29 9.27 -0.53
N LYS A 74 5.99 8.98 -0.66
CA LYS A 74 5.11 8.77 0.49
C LYS A 74 5.36 7.42 1.11
N GLY A 75 5.61 7.45 2.40
CA GLY A 75 5.68 6.28 3.25
C GLY A 75 4.31 5.61 3.42
N GLY A 76 4.33 4.41 3.99
CA GLY A 76 3.13 3.63 4.25
C GLY A 76 2.76 2.68 3.09
N PRO A 77 1.49 2.25 3.03
CA PRO A 77 1.02 1.24 2.07
C PRO A 77 1.31 1.62 0.61
N GLY A 78 1.62 0.62 -0.23
CA GLY A 78 1.80 0.76 -1.68
C GLY A 78 0.77 1.59 -2.40
N THR A 79 -0.50 1.51 -2.00
CA THR A 79 -1.60 2.26 -2.58
C THR A 79 -1.42 3.77 -2.49
N GLU A 80 -0.78 4.26 -1.43
CA GLU A 80 -0.63 5.70 -1.15
C GLU A 80 0.08 6.44 -2.30
N ARG A 81 0.94 5.71 -3.03
CA ARG A 81 1.75 6.19 -4.15
C ARG A 81 1.04 6.20 -5.51
N HIS A 82 -0.18 5.66 -5.58
CA HIS A 82 -0.80 5.27 -6.85
C HIS A 82 -2.22 5.82 -7.08
N PHE A 83 -2.62 6.89 -6.39
CA PHE A 83 -3.92 7.56 -6.58
C PHE A 83 -3.97 8.54 -7.76
N GLY A 84 -2.83 8.83 -8.38
CA GLY A 84 -2.70 9.80 -9.46
C GLY A 84 -3.45 9.45 -10.74
N LEU A 85 -3.90 10.48 -11.45
CA LEU A 85 -4.33 10.37 -12.84
C LEU A 85 -3.15 10.26 -13.82
N LEU A 86 -1.99 10.83 -13.43
CA LEU A 86 -0.77 10.89 -14.22
C LEU A 86 0.39 10.21 -13.50
N TYR A 87 1.32 9.65 -14.26
CA TYR A 87 2.64 9.28 -13.77
C TYR A 87 3.51 10.54 -13.56
N PRO A 88 4.62 10.47 -12.79
CA PRO A 88 5.55 11.60 -12.61
C PRO A 88 6.11 12.18 -13.92
N ASN A 89 6.17 11.39 -14.99
CA ASN A 89 6.59 11.82 -16.32
C ASN A 89 5.49 12.56 -17.11
N GLY A 90 4.32 12.80 -16.51
CA GLY A 90 3.17 13.47 -17.12
C GLY A 90 2.29 12.58 -18.01
N THR A 91 2.65 11.32 -18.21
CA THR A 91 1.81 10.39 -19.00
C THR A 91 0.60 9.92 -18.20
N ALA A 92 -0.53 9.70 -18.87
CA ALA A 92 -1.75 9.27 -18.20
C ALA A 92 -1.66 7.81 -17.74
N VAL A 93 -2.09 7.53 -16.51
CA VAL A 93 -2.22 6.17 -15.98
C VAL A 93 -3.36 5.44 -16.71
N TYR A 94 -4.47 6.13 -16.97
CA TYR A 94 -5.59 5.69 -17.79
C TYR A 94 -6.30 6.92 -18.38
N GLU A 95 -7.07 6.72 -19.45
CA GLU A 95 -7.89 7.79 -20.03
C GLU A 95 -9.01 8.21 -19.07
N ILE A 96 -9.18 9.52 -18.87
CA ILE A 96 -10.24 10.10 -18.05
C ILE A 96 -10.70 11.42 -18.68
N ASP A 97 -12.00 11.67 -18.62
CA ASP A 97 -12.62 12.93 -19.07
C ASP A 97 -13.29 13.60 -17.87
N LEU A 98 -12.68 14.68 -17.38
CA LEU A 98 -13.14 15.41 -16.19
C LEU A 98 -14.42 16.22 -16.43
N SER A 99 -14.89 16.36 -17.69
CA SER A 99 -16.20 16.95 -17.97
C SER A 99 -17.36 15.99 -17.66
N GLY A 100 -17.09 14.68 -17.63
CA GLY A 100 -18.07 13.61 -17.44
C GLY A 100 -19.03 13.42 -18.62
N GLN A 101 -18.69 13.95 -19.80
CA GLN A 101 -19.50 13.82 -21.02
C GLN A 101 -19.22 12.50 -21.75
N THR A 102 -18.03 11.95 -21.58
CA THR A 102 -17.63 10.69 -22.21
C THR A 102 -18.34 9.49 -21.52
N PRO A 103 -19.15 8.70 -22.25
CA PRO A 103 -19.71 7.46 -21.71
C PRO A 103 -18.61 6.41 -21.53
N LEU A 104 -18.83 5.39 -20.69
CA LEU A 104 -17.83 4.35 -20.42
C LEU A 104 -17.37 3.59 -21.67
N SER A 105 -18.24 3.48 -22.69
CA SER A 105 -17.93 2.89 -23.99
C SER A 105 -17.12 3.82 -24.92
N GLY A 106 -16.99 5.10 -24.58
CA GLY A 106 -16.29 6.10 -25.38
C GLY A 106 -14.77 6.13 -25.16
N TYR A 107 -14.26 5.46 -24.13
CA TYR A 107 -12.82 5.33 -23.89
C TYR A 107 -12.22 4.30 -24.84
N LYS A 108 -11.26 4.73 -25.67
CA LYS A 108 -10.75 3.92 -26.80
C LYS A 108 -9.70 2.92 -26.36
N LYS A 109 -8.89 3.27 -25.35
CA LYS A 109 -7.87 2.37 -24.83
C LYS A 109 -8.51 1.32 -23.91
N PRO A 110 -8.41 0.01 -24.23
CA PRO A 110 -8.90 -1.03 -23.35
C PRO A 110 -8.13 -1.01 -22.02
N LEU A 111 -8.86 -1.21 -20.92
CA LEU A 111 -8.24 -1.34 -19.61
C LEU A 111 -7.60 -2.73 -19.48
N PRO A 112 -6.44 -2.84 -18.81
CA PRO A 112 -5.90 -4.14 -18.45
C PRO A 112 -6.90 -4.89 -17.55
N PRO A 113 -6.90 -6.24 -17.56
CA PRO A 113 -7.74 -7.00 -16.63
C PRO A 113 -7.37 -6.67 -15.18
N PRO A 114 -8.34 -6.71 -14.25
CA PRO A 114 -8.05 -6.48 -12.84
C PRO A 114 -7.15 -7.59 -12.29
N THR A 115 -6.06 -7.21 -11.61
CA THR A 115 -5.02 -8.14 -11.13
C THR A 115 -5.10 -8.46 -9.64
N THR A 116 -5.87 -7.68 -8.87
CA THR A 116 -5.83 -7.69 -7.39
C THR A 116 -7.21 -7.82 -6.75
N ASN A 117 -8.21 -8.35 -7.47
CA ASN A 117 -9.59 -8.45 -6.94
C ASN A 117 -9.79 -9.57 -5.91
N GLU A 118 -8.84 -10.49 -5.79
CA GLU A 118 -8.84 -11.52 -4.74
C GLU A 118 -7.73 -11.26 -3.74
N PRO A 119 -7.96 -11.58 -2.45
CA PRO A 119 -6.87 -11.63 -1.47
C PRO A 119 -5.75 -12.54 -1.96
N TYR A 120 -4.51 -12.08 -1.82
CA TYR A 120 -3.35 -12.93 -2.05
C TYR A 120 -3.34 -14.09 -1.06
N LYS A 121 -3.25 -15.33 -1.57
CA LYS A 121 -3.35 -16.56 -0.77
C LYS A 121 -2.00 -17.18 -0.40
N GLY A 122 -0.90 -16.64 -0.93
CA GLY A 122 0.46 -17.12 -0.64
C GLY A 122 1.10 -16.45 0.57
N GLU A 123 2.34 -16.86 0.86
CA GLU A 123 3.19 -16.18 1.84
C GLU A 123 3.84 -14.93 1.24
N LEU A 124 4.04 -13.92 2.10
CA LEU A 124 4.66 -12.66 1.72
C LEU A 124 5.77 -12.32 2.71
N TRP A 125 6.83 -11.71 2.17
CA TRP A 125 7.97 -11.24 2.94
C TRP A 125 8.18 -9.76 2.65
N CYS A 126 8.62 -9.03 3.67
CA CYS A 126 9.06 -7.64 3.54
C CYS A 126 10.58 -7.61 3.47
N VAL A 127 11.11 -7.36 2.29
CA VAL A 127 12.57 -7.43 2.02
C VAL A 127 13.08 -6.11 1.50
N VAL A 128 14.39 -5.91 1.53
CA VAL A 128 15.02 -4.71 0.96
C VAL A 128 14.66 -4.60 -0.54
N ALA A 129 14.20 -3.42 -0.96
CA ALA A 129 13.70 -3.16 -2.31
C ALA A 129 14.83 -2.90 -3.32
N ALA A 130 15.97 -2.42 -2.83
CA ALA A 130 17.18 -2.17 -3.62
C ALA A 130 17.90 -3.47 -3.93
N GLU A 131 18.36 -3.65 -5.17
CA GLU A 131 19.37 -4.67 -5.46
C GLU A 131 20.67 -4.34 -4.70
N GLU A 132 21.41 -5.39 -4.31
CA GLU A 132 22.67 -5.28 -3.57
C GLU A 132 23.57 -4.17 -4.16
N GLY A 133 23.94 -3.19 -3.35
CA GLY A 133 24.83 -2.09 -3.74
C GLY A 133 24.16 -0.78 -4.21
N SER A 134 22.82 -0.70 -4.21
CA SER A 134 22.09 0.55 -4.56
C SER A 134 21.37 1.24 -3.40
N ALA A 135 21.32 0.61 -2.22
CA ALA A 135 20.76 1.20 -1.02
C ALA A 135 21.75 2.17 -0.37
N ASN A 136 21.27 3.32 0.10
CA ASN A 136 22.01 4.15 1.04
C ASN A 136 22.26 3.33 2.32
N GLU A 137 23.46 2.76 2.46
CA GLU A 137 23.81 1.83 3.55
C GLU A 137 23.54 2.44 4.93
N THR A 138 23.78 3.75 5.09
CA THR A 138 23.47 4.47 6.33
C THR A 138 21.98 4.43 6.65
N ALA A 139 21.14 4.79 5.68
CA ALA A 139 19.69 4.76 5.86
C ALA A 139 19.16 3.35 6.10
N LEU A 140 19.78 2.34 5.46
CA LEU A 140 19.44 0.94 5.66
C LEU A 140 19.82 0.44 7.06
N ALA A 141 21.00 0.82 7.56
CA ALA A 141 21.44 0.50 8.91
C ALA A 141 20.56 1.16 9.99
N GLU A 142 20.15 2.41 9.78
CA GLU A 142 19.20 3.11 10.65
C GLU A 142 17.82 2.42 10.65
N ALA A 143 17.32 2.05 9.47
CA ALA A 143 16.05 1.34 9.35
C ALA A 143 16.08 -0.06 9.99
N LEU A 144 17.20 -0.79 9.85
CA LEU A 144 17.43 -2.06 10.54
C LEU A 144 17.43 -1.87 12.06
N SER A 145 18.20 -0.91 12.58
CA SER A 145 18.26 -0.59 14.00
C SER A 145 16.87 -0.23 14.56
N TRP A 146 16.12 0.59 13.82
CA TRP A 146 14.75 0.93 14.17
C TRP A 146 13.87 -0.32 14.20
N ALA A 147 13.90 -1.17 13.17
CA ALA A 147 13.10 -2.41 13.11
C ALA A 147 13.36 -3.31 14.31
N CYS A 148 14.62 -3.49 14.69
CA CYS A 148 15.02 -4.28 15.86
C CYS A 148 14.50 -3.72 17.19
N SER A 149 14.21 -2.41 17.26
CA SER A 149 13.74 -1.75 18.49
C SER A 149 12.21 -1.79 18.68
N GLN A 150 11.43 -2.17 17.66
CA GLN A 150 9.97 -2.09 17.70
C GLN A 150 9.28 -3.22 18.48
N GLY A 151 9.98 -4.32 18.80
CA GLY A 151 9.39 -5.47 19.47
C GLY A 151 10.41 -6.42 20.08
N LYS A 152 9.97 -7.27 21.01
CA LYS A 152 10.85 -8.27 21.63
C LYS A 152 11.26 -9.34 20.63
N GLY A 153 12.56 -9.57 20.49
CA GLY A 153 13.13 -10.72 19.78
C GLY A 153 13.18 -10.64 18.26
N ILE A 154 12.90 -9.47 17.65
CA ILE A 154 12.95 -9.30 16.18
C ILE A 154 14.33 -9.64 15.64
N CYS A 155 15.40 -9.19 16.31
CA CYS A 155 16.78 -9.33 15.83
C CYS A 155 17.65 -10.27 16.66
N ASP A 156 17.10 -10.98 17.65
CA ASP A 156 17.84 -11.99 18.42
C ASP A 156 18.44 -13.09 17.51
N PRO A 157 17.74 -13.59 16.47
CA PRO A 157 18.30 -14.60 15.57
C PRO A 157 19.44 -14.10 14.67
N LEU A 158 19.62 -12.77 14.57
CA LEU A 158 20.66 -12.14 13.75
C LEU A 158 21.98 -11.96 14.48
N GLN A 159 21.97 -12.02 15.82
CA GLN A 159 23.18 -11.88 16.64
C GLN A 159 24.25 -12.89 16.22
N PRO A 160 25.55 -12.59 16.39
CA PRO A 160 26.63 -13.52 16.06
C PRO A 160 26.41 -14.92 16.64
N GLY A 161 26.42 -15.95 15.79
CA GLY A 161 26.12 -17.34 16.17
C GLY A 161 24.63 -17.71 16.23
N GLY A 162 23.74 -16.75 15.99
CA GLY A 162 22.30 -16.96 15.86
C GLY A 162 21.90 -17.68 14.57
N LYS A 163 20.69 -18.25 14.55
CA LYS A 163 20.17 -19.09 13.45
C LYS A 163 20.09 -18.37 12.10
N CYS A 164 19.97 -17.04 12.10
CA CYS A 164 19.80 -16.22 10.90
C CYS A 164 20.95 -15.20 10.75
N SER A 165 22.06 -15.41 11.47
CA SER A 165 23.23 -14.53 11.45
C SER A 165 23.95 -14.50 10.09
N LYS A 166 23.87 -15.59 9.31
CA LYS A 166 24.47 -15.70 7.97
C LYS A 166 23.42 -15.68 6.85
N PRO A 167 23.74 -15.11 5.67
CA PRO A 167 24.96 -14.35 5.34
C PRO A 167 25.10 -13.06 6.16
N ASP A 168 26.34 -12.68 6.46
CA ASP A 168 26.64 -11.53 7.32
C ASP A 168 26.71 -10.27 6.45
N SER A 169 25.55 -9.85 5.97
CA SER A 169 25.40 -8.64 5.16
C SER A 169 24.27 -7.77 5.69
N LEU A 170 24.44 -6.46 5.54
CA LEU A 170 23.44 -5.48 5.95
C LEU A 170 22.10 -5.72 5.26
N SER A 171 22.11 -6.04 3.96
CA SER A 171 20.91 -6.35 3.18
C SER A 171 20.15 -7.57 3.70
N TRP A 172 20.87 -8.61 4.13
CA TRP A 172 20.27 -9.82 4.69
C TRP A 172 19.65 -9.57 6.06
N HIS A 173 20.40 -8.97 6.98
CA HIS A 173 19.91 -8.63 8.32
C HIS A 173 18.73 -7.67 8.26
N ALA A 174 18.79 -6.65 7.41
CA ALA A 174 17.68 -5.73 7.17
C ALA A 174 16.44 -6.44 6.63
N SER A 175 16.59 -7.27 5.60
CA SER A 175 15.46 -8.03 5.04
C SER A 175 14.79 -8.92 6.10
N TYR A 176 15.59 -9.58 6.95
CA TYR A 176 15.06 -10.40 8.04
C TYR A 176 14.30 -9.58 9.06
N ALA A 177 14.91 -8.51 9.56
CA ALA A 177 14.28 -7.62 10.55
C ALA A 177 12.99 -7.00 10.00
N PHE A 178 12.98 -6.60 8.72
CA PHE A 178 11.82 -6.02 8.06
C PHE A 178 10.66 -6.99 7.94
N SER A 179 10.92 -8.24 7.54
CA SER A 179 9.85 -9.25 7.50
C SER A 179 9.37 -9.67 8.87
N ALA A 180 10.27 -9.82 9.85
CA ALA A 180 9.90 -10.17 11.22
C ALA A 180 9.03 -9.07 11.85
N TYR A 181 9.44 -7.80 11.71
CA TYR A 181 8.63 -6.65 12.10
C TYR A 181 7.27 -6.66 11.40
N TRP A 182 7.25 -6.76 10.06
CA TRP A 182 6.01 -6.71 9.30
C TRP A 182 5.06 -7.86 9.69
N ALA A 183 5.58 -9.08 9.85
CA ALA A 183 4.79 -10.23 10.29
C ALA A 183 4.14 -10.01 11.66
N GLN A 184 4.86 -9.38 12.59
CA GLN A 184 4.37 -9.09 13.93
C GLN A 184 3.36 -7.95 13.97
N PHE A 185 3.59 -6.87 13.22
CA PHE A 185 2.84 -5.62 13.36
C PHE A 185 1.83 -5.32 12.24
N LYS A 186 1.79 -6.08 11.14
CA LYS A 186 0.85 -5.80 10.02
C LYS A 186 -0.62 -5.75 10.43
N LYS A 187 -1.03 -6.56 11.42
CA LYS A 187 -2.40 -6.54 11.96
C LYS A 187 -2.72 -5.28 12.78
N LEU A 188 -1.70 -4.55 13.20
CA LEU A 188 -1.78 -3.29 13.95
C LEU A 188 -1.46 -2.06 13.08
N GLY A 189 -1.39 -2.23 11.75
CA GLY A 189 -1.08 -1.15 10.81
C GLY A 189 0.42 -0.98 10.48
N GLY A 190 1.28 -1.91 10.92
CA GLY A 190 2.68 -1.95 10.48
C GLY A 190 2.79 -2.13 8.96
N THR A 191 3.65 -1.35 8.32
CA THR A 191 3.80 -1.34 6.84
C THR A 191 5.17 -1.84 6.42
N CYS A 192 5.25 -2.40 5.21
CA CYS A 192 6.52 -2.76 4.57
C CYS A 192 7.04 -1.59 3.72
N SER A 193 7.37 -0.47 4.37
CA SER A 193 7.84 0.73 3.66
C SER A 193 9.29 1.05 4.01
N PHE A 194 9.61 1.18 5.30
CA PHE A 194 10.96 1.54 5.79
C PHE A 194 11.56 2.71 5.01
N ASN A 195 10.81 3.80 4.85
CA ASN A 195 11.17 4.98 4.06
C ASN A 195 11.51 4.66 2.59
N GLY A 196 10.84 3.67 2.00
CA GLY A 196 11.06 3.22 0.62
C GLY A 196 12.22 2.24 0.47
N LEU A 197 12.85 1.80 1.56
CA LEU A 197 13.96 0.84 1.53
C LEU A 197 13.49 -0.60 1.42
N ALA A 198 12.20 -0.88 1.60
CA ALA A 198 11.64 -2.23 1.57
C ALA A 198 10.40 -2.34 0.69
N ALA A 199 10.14 -3.55 0.20
CA ALA A 199 8.96 -3.90 -0.57
C ALA A 199 8.46 -5.31 -0.23
N LEU A 200 7.16 -5.54 -0.39
CA LEU A 200 6.57 -6.87 -0.27
C LEU A 200 6.93 -7.72 -1.49
N THR A 201 7.29 -8.97 -1.23
CA THR A 201 7.58 -9.96 -2.26
C THR A 201 6.87 -11.28 -1.98
N ALA A 202 6.41 -11.91 -3.06
CA ALA A 202 5.94 -13.30 -3.07
C ALA A 202 7.07 -14.31 -3.30
N LYS A 203 8.29 -13.82 -3.60
CA LYS A 203 9.46 -14.67 -3.81
C LYS A 203 10.09 -14.96 -2.46
N ASP A 204 10.03 -16.22 -2.05
CA ASP A 204 10.64 -16.70 -0.81
C ASP A 204 12.14 -16.34 -0.71
N PRO A 205 12.54 -15.48 0.24
CA PRO A 205 13.93 -15.06 0.42
C PRO A 205 14.81 -16.16 1.05
N SER A 206 14.22 -17.22 1.63
CA SER A 206 14.96 -18.35 2.21
C SER A 206 15.89 -19.05 1.21
N LYS A 207 15.55 -18.95 -0.09
CA LYS A 207 16.35 -19.52 -1.18
C LYS A 207 17.57 -18.68 -1.56
N LEU A 208 17.67 -17.42 -1.09
CA LEU A 208 18.84 -16.56 -1.30
C LEU A 208 19.89 -16.67 -0.18
N GLY A 209 19.53 -17.19 0.99
CA GLY A 209 20.44 -17.39 2.12
C GLY A 209 20.05 -18.64 2.89
N LEU A 210 20.60 -19.77 2.46
CA LEU A 210 20.29 -21.10 3.00
C LEU A 210 20.37 -21.11 4.54
N LEU A 211 19.28 -21.54 5.17
CA LEU A 211 19.12 -21.99 6.57
C LEU A 211 18.47 -21.05 7.60
N CYS A 212 18.02 -19.85 7.24
CA CYS A 212 17.05 -19.14 8.09
C CYS A 212 15.64 -19.55 7.67
N ASN A 213 14.93 -20.30 8.52
CA ASN A 213 13.53 -20.65 8.25
C ASN A 213 12.63 -19.47 8.66
N TRP A 214 12.25 -18.63 7.70
CA TRP A 214 11.39 -17.45 7.92
C TRP A 214 10.00 -17.83 8.45
N THR A 215 9.59 -19.10 8.28
CA THR A 215 8.34 -19.63 8.87
C THR A 215 8.36 -19.66 10.41
N PHE A 216 9.53 -19.57 11.06
CA PHE A 216 9.61 -19.48 12.52
C PHE A 216 9.21 -18.12 13.10
N ALA A 217 9.18 -17.05 12.30
CA ALA A 217 8.62 -15.77 12.74
C ALA A 217 7.09 -15.88 13.00
N TYR A 218 6.40 -16.81 12.33
CA TYR A 218 4.98 -17.11 12.60
C TYR A 218 4.77 -17.97 13.85
N LEU A 219 5.71 -18.87 14.18
CA LEU A 219 5.55 -19.87 15.24
C LEU A 219 6.01 -19.40 16.62
N VAL A 220 6.99 -18.50 16.70
CA VAL A 220 7.38 -17.89 18.00
C VAL A 220 6.26 -17.01 18.56
N LEU A 221 5.41 -16.43 17.70
CA LEU A 221 4.23 -15.66 18.12
C LEU A 221 3.08 -16.53 18.68
N LEU A 222 2.98 -17.81 18.29
CA LEU A 222 1.99 -18.72 18.88
C LEU A 222 2.45 -19.29 20.23
N ALA A 223 3.75 -19.51 20.42
CA ALA A 223 4.28 -20.03 21.68
C ALA A 223 4.36 -18.94 22.78
N GLY A 224 4.51 -17.67 22.42
CA GLY A 224 4.63 -16.56 23.38
C GLY A 224 3.32 -16.05 24.01
N CYS A 225 2.16 -16.56 23.58
CA CYS A 225 0.85 -16.21 24.15
C CYS A 225 0.29 -17.25 25.14
N LEU A 226 1.03 -18.32 25.46
CA LEU A 226 0.47 -19.46 26.21
C LEU A 226 1.13 -19.85 27.54
N PHE A 227 2.06 -19.07 28.10
CA PHE A 227 2.52 -19.33 29.47
C PHE A 227 2.76 -18.05 30.27
N PRO A 228 1.92 -17.75 31.28
CA PRO A 228 2.24 -16.82 32.35
C PRO A 228 2.97 -17.58 33.46
N TRP A 229 4.25 -17.30 33.67
CA TRP A 229 4.93 -17.45 34.95
C TRP A 229 5.93 -16.31 35.11
#